data_AF-A0A836TDW9-F1
#
_entry.id   AF-A0A836TDW9-F1
#
_cell.length_a   1.000
_cell.length_b   1.000
_cell.length_c   1.000
_cell.angle_alpha   90.00
_cell.angle_beta   90.00
_cell.angle_gamma   90.00
#
_symmetry.space_group_name_H-M   'P 1'
#
loop_
_entity.id
_entity.type
_entity.pdbx_description
1 polymer ?
#
loop_
_entity_poly.entity_id
_entity_poly.type
_entity_poly.pdbx_seq_one_letter_code
_entity_poly.pdbx_strand_id
1 'polypeptide(L)'
;SAKEVFEEMGVSDSPPGKIFIGGPVSPSQVFYLCRSKIPLPELDAISDGVYMGMSGELLDNLMMRIEDPEKNIRFYMGYSGWGAGQLAGEMERLSWLTCEAQSEFIFQENEESIWAYAVKSMGKDYEYLINAPVNPQWN
;
A
#
# COMPACT_ATOMS: atom_id res chain seq x y z
N SER A 1 11.34 14.30 -9.21
CA SER A 1 10.69 13.41 -10.20
C SER A 1 10.72 11.97 -9.68
N ALA A 2 9.95 11.02 -10.23
CA ALA A 2 10.00 9.62 -9.75
C ALA A 2 11.42 9.03 -9.83
N LYS A 3 12.16 9.38 -10.88
CA LYS A 3 13.56 8.99 -11.08
C LYS A 3 14.47 9.47 -9.93
N GLU A 4 14.39 10.75 -9.55
CA GLU A 4 15.17 11.30 -8.44
C GLU A 4 14.91 10.55 -7.12
N VAL A 5 13.65 10.20 -6.86
CA VAL A 5 13.26 9.47 -5.64
C VAL A 5 13.90 8.08 -5.59
N PHE A 6 13.95 7.38 -6.73
CA PHE A 6 14.61 6.07 -6.81
C PHE A 6 16.14 6.16 -6.74
N GLU A 7 16.73 7.22 -7.29
CA GLU A 7 18.17 7.50 -7.15
C GLU A 7 18.55 7.76 -5.68
N GLU A 8 17.75 8.53 -4.94
CA GLU A 8 17.95 8.77 -3.49
C GLU A 8 17.80 7.49 -2.65
N MET A 9 16.93 6.57 -3.08
CA MET A 9 16.77 5.25 -2.47
C MET A 9 17.97 4.32 -2.74
N GLY A 10 18.87 4.69 -3.66
CA GLY A 10 20.05 3.91 -4.02
C GLY A 10 19.77 2.77 -5.00
N VAL A 11 18.71 2.88 -5.81
CA VAL A 11 18.35 1.90 -6.83
C VAL A 11 19.17 2.17 -8.10
N SER A 12 19.77 1.14 -8.68
CA SER A 12 20.69 1.29 -9.81
C SER A 12 19.98 1.70 -11.10
N ASP A 13 18.78 1.15 -11.33
CA ASP A 13 17.90 1.51 -12.44
C ASP A 13 16.52 1.90 -11.91
N SER A 14 15.94 2.97 -12.44
CA SER A 14 14.59 3.40 -12.04
C SER A 14 13.59 2.27 -12.33
N PRO A 15 12.93 1.70 -11.32
CA PRO A 15 11.93 0.67 -11.53
C PRO A 15 10.73 1.27 -12.27
N PRO A 16 9.99 0.44 -13.03
CA PRO A 16 8.79 0.89 -13.68
C PRO A 16 7.65 1.00 -12.65
N GLY A 17 6.71 1.90 -12.90
CA GLY A 17 5.54 2.10 -12.05
C GLY A 17 5.43 3.50 -11.45
N LYS A 18 4.33 3.70 -10.72
CA LYS A 18 4.01 4.97 -10.06
C LYS A 18 4.41 4.91 -8.58
N ILE A 19 4.69 6.08 -8.03
CA ILE A 19 4.88 6.27 -6.60
C ILE A 19 3.58 6.84 -6.02
N PHE A 20 3.04 6.16 -5.03
CA PHE A 20 1.83 6.51 -4.31
C PHE A 20 2.16 7.27 -3.03
N ILE A 21 1.15 7.89 -2.43
CA ILE A 21 1.26 8.49 -1.09
C ILE A 21 0.82 7.44 -0.08
N GLY A 22 1.74 6.96 0.76
CA GLY A 22 1.44 6.02 1.85
C GLY A 22 0.94 6.70 3.12
N GLY A 23 1.29 7.97 3.31
CA GLY A 23 0.77 8.79 4.39
C GLY A 23 1.65 9.98 4.73
N PRO A 24 1.28 10.75 5.76
CA PRO A 24 1.92 12.03 6.07
C PRO A 24 3.25 11.89 6.81
N VAL A 25 3.58 10.72 7.36
CA VAL A 25 4.79 10.51 8.17
C VAL A 25 5.96 10.12 7.28
N SER A 26 7.13 10.73 7.51
CA SER A 26 8.37 10.51 6.75
C SER A 26 8.16 10.55 5.23
N PRO A 27 7.68 11.67 4.66
CA PRO A 27 7.25 11.75 3.26
C PRO A 27 8.38 11.50 2.25
N SER A 28 9.65 11.61 2.65
CA SER A 28 10.82 11.29 1.81
C SER A 28 11.18 9.80 1.82
N GLN A 29 10.66 9.01 2.75
CA GLN A 29 10.96 7.58 2.83
C GLN A 29 10.10 6.83 1.81
N VAL A 30 10.75 5.95 1.03
CA VAL A 30 10.06 5.06 0.10
C VAL A 30 9.94 3.68 0.71
N PHE A 31 8.75 3.11 0.57
CA PHE A 31 8.43 1.72 0.83
C PHE A 31 7.99 1.06 -0.49
N TYR A 32 8.30 -0.21 -0.66
CA TYR A 32 7.72 -1.00 -1.74
C TYR A 32 7.01 -2.23 -1.17
N LEU A 33 5.87 -2.54 -1.77
CA LEU A 33 5.15 -3.77 -1.56
C LEU A 33 5.31 -4.63 -2.80
N CYS A 34 5.63 -5.90 -2.63
CA CYS A 34 5.70 -6.85 -3.72
C CYS A 34 4.83 -8.09 -3.46
N ARG A 35 4.21 -8.59 -4.52
CA ARG A 35 3.49 -9.86 -4.51
C ARG A 35 4.37 -10.96 -5.08
N SER A 36 4.48 -12.07 -4.36
CA SER A 36 5.23 -13.23 -4.81
C SER A 36 4.62 -14.53 -4.30
N LYS A 37 4.58 -15.55 -5.16
CA LYS A 37 4.22 -16.93 -4.77
C LYS A 37 5.36 -17.65 -4.06
N ILE A 38 6.59 -17.17 -4.24
CA ILE A 38 7.81 -17.72 -3.64
C ILE A 38 8.19 -16.84 -2.46
N PRO A 39 8.50 -17.41 -1.27
CA PRO A 39 8.95 -16.65 -0.12
C PRO A 39 10.17 -15.75 -0.42
N LEU A 40 10.10 -14.52 0.09
CA LEU A 40 11.16 -13.52 0.02
C LEU A 40 11.68 -13.23 1.45
N PRO A 41 12.54 -14.10 2.01
CA PRO A 41 12.97 -14.00 3.41
C PRO A 41 13.77 -12.73 3.75
N GLU A 42 14.28 -12.03 2.74
CA GLU A 42 14.97 -10.75 2.86
C GLU A 42 14.01 -9.55 3.06
N LEU A 43 12.70 -9.77 2.89
CA LEU A 43 11.66 -8.76 3.04
C LEU A 43 10.72 -9.13 4.20
N ASP A 44 10.02 -8.12 4.73
CA ASP A 44 9.02 -8.34 5.78
C ASP A 44 7.74 -8.90 5.17
N ALA A 45 7.34 -10.12 5.58
CA ALA A 45 6.05 -10.69 5.19
C ALA A 45 4.92 -10.01 5.98
N ILE A 46 4.02 -9.30 5.29
CA ILE A 46 2.94 -8.51 5.92
C ILE A 46 1.56 -9.14 5.75
N SER A 47 1.36 -9.94 4.70
CA SER A 47 0.16 -10.77 4.48
C SER A 47 0.48 -11.92 3.54
N ASP A 48 -0.50 -12.80 3.28
CA ASP A 48 -0.29 -13.96 2.41
C ASP A 48 0.17 -13.54 1.00
N GLY A 49 1.37 -13.98 0.63
CA GLY A 49 2.00 -13.65 -0.65
C GLY A 49 2.41 -12.19 -0.84
N VAL A 50 2.36 -11.34 0.20
CA VAL A 50 2.74 -9.92 0.13
C VAL A 50 3.88 -9.61 1.10
N TYR A 51 4.91 -8.97 0.56
CA TYR A 51 6.12 -8.62 1.27
C TYR A 51 6.42 -7.12 1.14
N MET A 52 7.06 -6.56 2.15
CA MET A 52 7.41 -5.14 2.24
C MET A 52 8.92 -4.97 2.35
N GLY A 53 9.45 -3.96 1.67
CA GLY A 53 10.83 -3.52 1.82
C GLY A 53 10.99 -2.01 1.69
N MET A 54 12.18 -1.54 2.05
CA MET A 54 12.58 -0.13 1.94
C MET A 54 14.03 0.06 1.48
N SER A 55 14.80 -1.03 1.30
CA SER A 55 16.19 -0.98 0.83
C SER A 55 16.23 -0.98 -0.70
N GLY A 56 16.94 -0.02 -1.29
CA GLY A 56 17.18 0.04 -2.74
C GLY A 56 18.04 -1.13 -3.24
N GLU A 57 19.04 -1.57 -2.46
CA GLU A 57 19.89 -2.71 -2.81
C GLU A 57 19.08 -4.01 -2.91
N LEU A 58 18.15 -4.23 -1.98
CA LEU A 58 17.25 -5.39 -2.03
C LEU A 58 16.28 -5.29 -3.20
N LEU A 59 15.85 -4.06 -3.54
CA LEU A 59 14.95 -3.82 -4.66
C LEU A 59 15.62 -4.16 -6.01
N ASP A 60 16.88 -3.78 -6.23
CA ASP A 60 17.63 -4.14 -7.44
C ASP A 60 17.67 -5.67 -7.64
N ASN A 61 17.95 -6.41 -6.56
CA ASN A 61 17.95 -7.87 -6.59
C ASN A 61 16.54 -8.45 -6.84
N LEU A 62 15.51 -7.83 -6.28
CA LEU A 62 14.11 -8.23 -6.42
C LEU A 62 13.62 -8.04 -7.86
N MET A 63 13.99 -6.94 -8.51
CA MET A 63 13.61 -6.61 -9.88
C MET A 63 14.01 -7.69 -10.90
N MET A 64 15.08 -8.46 -10.62
CA MET A 64 15.52 -9.57 -11.46
C MET A 64 14.73 -10.87 -11.25
N ARG A 65 13.99 -10.98 -10.14
CA ARG A 65 13.32 -12.22 -9.69
C ARG A 65 11.80 -12.16 -9.79
N ILE A 66 11.22 -10.96 -9.78
CA ILE A 66 9.78 -10.76 -9.86
C ILE A 66 9.33 -10.76 -11.32
N GLU A 67 8.35 -11.60 -11.63
CA GLU A 67 7.65 -11.56 -12.91
C GLU A 67 6.76 -10.32 -12.99
N ASP A 68 6.73 -9.66 -14.15
CA ASP A 68 5.92 -8.46 -14.41
C ASP A 68 5.96 -7.42 -13.25
N PRO A 69 7.14 -6.80 -12.98
CA PRO A 69 7.31 -5.89 -11.85
C PRO A 69 6.30 -4.74 -11.81
N GLU A 70 5.83 -4.27 -12.96
CA GLU A 70 4.81 -3.22 -13.07
C GLU A 70 3.50 -3.57 -12.39
N LYS A 71 3.13 -4.85 -12.36
CA LYS A 71 1.90 -5.35 -11.73
C LYS A 71 2.11 -5.92 -10.35
N ASN A 72 3.33 -6.35 -10.04
CA ASN A 72 3.63 -7.07 -8.82
C ASN A 72 4.45 -6.26 -7.82
N ILE A 73 4.82 -5.01 -8.12
CA ILE A 73 5.48 -4.09 -7.20
C ILE A 73 4.73 -2.75 -7.16
N ARG A 74 4.51 -2.23 -5.95
CA ARG A 74 3.88 -0.93 -5.69
C ARG A 74 4.77 -0.11 -4.77
N PHE A 75 4.98 1.16 -5.10
CA PHE A 75 5.84 2.08 -4.34
C PHE A 75 5.02 3.12 -3.60
N TYR A 76 5.36 3.39 -2.34
CA TYR A 76 4.67 4.37 -1.49
C TYR A 76 5.70 5.31 -0.84
N MET A 77 5.43 6.61 -0.90
CA MET A 77 6.15 7.63 -0.16
C MET A 77 5.45 7.93 1.15
N GLY A 78 6.22 7.89 2.23
CA GLY A 78 5.71 8.03 3.59
C GLY A 78 4.78 6.91 4.02
N TYR A 79 4.27 7.03 5.23
CA TYR A 79 3.34 6.07 5.82
C TYR A 79 2.35 6.75 6.75
N SER A 80 1.28 6.03 7.07
CA SER A 80 0.36 6.38 8.14
C SER A 80 0.79 5.63 9.40
N GLY A 81 1.00 6.36 10.49
CA GLY A 81 1.50 5.82 11.74
C GLY A 81 0.62 6.26 12.91
N TRP A 82 0.53 5.38 13.91
CA TRP A 82 -0.22 5.64 15.13
C TRP A 82 0.72 5.70 16.32
N GLY A 83 0.52 6.71 17.17
CA GLY A 83 1.12 6.73 18.49
C GLY A 83 0.56 5.63 19.40
N ALA A 84 1.21 5.41 20.54
CA ALA A 84 0.75 4.42 21.51
C ALA A 84 -0.72 4.65 21.92
N GLY A 85 -1.57 3.63 21.73
CA GLY A 85 -2.99 3.69 22.06
C GLY A 85 -3.87 4.50 21.10
N GLN A 86 -3.29 5.20 20.11
CA GLN A 86 -4.06 6.07 19.21
C GLN A 86 -5.01 5.26 18.33
N LEU A 87 -4.52 4.20 17.67
CA LEU A 87 -5.36 3.35 16.82
C LEU A 87 -6.52 2.73 17.61
N ALA A 88 -6.25 2.26 18.83
CA ALA A 88 -7.27 1.69 19.69
C ALA A 88 -8.38 2.71 20.02
N GLY A 89 -8.00 3.94 20.37
CA GLY A 89 -8.97 5.01 20.62
C GLY A 89 -9.77 5.43 19.38
N GLU A 90 -9.16 5.38 18.18
CA GLU A 90 -9.85 5.65 16.91
C GLU A 90 -10.83 4.52 16.56
N MET A 91 -10.48 3.25 16.83
CA MET A 91 -11.37 2.10 16.68
C MET A 91 -12.57 2.18 17.63
N GLU A 92 -12.36 2.55 18.90
CA GLU A 92 -13.44 2.75 19.89
C GLU A 92 -14.44 3.84 19.46
N ARG A 93 -13.95 4.86 18.75
CA ARG A 93 -14.77 5.95 18.20
C ARG A 93 -15.38 5.65 16.84
N LEU A 94 -15.22 4.41 16.33
CA LEU A 94 -15.68 4.00 15.00
C LEU A 94 -15.14 4.90 13.88
N SER A 95 -13.93 5.42 14.04
CA SER A 95 -13.27 6.24 13.01
C SER A 95 -12.76 5.40 11.85
N TRP A 96 -12.56 4.09 12.08
CA TRP A 96 -12.10 3.14 11.08
C TRP A 96 -13.01 1.93 10.99
N LEU A 97 -13.10 1.39 9.78
CA LEU A 97 -13.65 0.09 9.49
C LEU A 97 -12.51 -0.84 9.07
N THR A 98 -12.55 -2.09 9.51
CA THR A 98 -11.52 -3.09 9.22
C THR A 98 -12.08 -4.23 8.40
N CYS A 99 -11.30 -4.73 7.45
CA CYS A 99 -11.55 -5.95 6.68
C CYS A 99 -10.28 -6.79 6.65
N GLU A 100 -10.39 -8.05 6.22
CA GLU A 100 -9.21 -8.88 5.99
C GLU A 100 -8.35 -8.28 4.88
N ALA A 101 -7.03 -8.25 5.07
CA ALA A 101 -6.11 -7.74 4.06
C ALA A 101 -6.08 -8.68 2.85
N GLN A 102 -6.30 -8.12 1.66
CA GLN A 102 -6.26 -8.85 0.39
C GLN A 102 -5.21 -8.22 -0.53
N SER A 103 -4.43 -9.05 -1.22
CA SER A 103 -3.38 -8.57 -2.13
C SER A 103 -3.95 -7.68 -3.23
N GLU A 104 -5.20 -7.95 -3.63
CA GLU A 104 -5.97 -7.22 -4.61
C GLU A 104 -6.06 -5.74 -4.22
N PHE A 105 -6.28 -5.40 -2.95
CA PHE A 105 -6.37 -4.00 -2.51
C PHE A 105 -5.09 -3.19 -2.79
N ILE A 106 -3.94 -3.86 -2.91
CA ILE A 106 -2.64 -3.25 -3.15
C ILE A 106 -2.33 -3.19 -4.65
N PHE A 107 -2.59 -4.29 -5.37
CA PHE A 107 -2.15 -4.49 -6.76
C PHE A 107 -3.27 -4.33 -7.81
N GLN A 108 -4.45 -3.82 -7.45
CA GLN A 108 -5.50 -3.47 -8.42
C GLN A 108 -4.96 -2.51 -9.49
N GLU A 109 -5.28 -2.77 -10.76
CA GLU A 109 -4.86 -1.89 -11.87
C GLU A 109 -5.56 -0.53 -11.79
N ASN A 110 -6.85 -0.53 -11.41
CA ASN A 110 -7.63 0.69 -11.24
C ASN A 110 -7.68 1.12 -9.75
N GLU A 111 -6.88 2.13 -9.43
CA GLU A 111 -6.74 2.71 -8.09
C GLU A 111 -8.08 3.26 -7.55
N GLU A 112 -8.91 3.85 -8.41
CA GLU A 112 -10.22 4.42 -8.02
C GLU A 112 -11.21 3.34 -7.58
N SER A 113 -10.98 2.09 -8.00
CA SER A 113 -11.85 0.97 -7.66
C SER A 113 -11.52 0.34 -6.30
N ILE A 114 -10.35 0.64 -5.72
CA ILE A 114 -9.87 0.02 -4.47
C ILE A 114 -10.87 0.25 -3.33
N TRP A 115 -11.34 1.48 -3.13
CA TRP A 115 -12.31 1.82 -2.09
C TRP A 115 -13.61 1.02 -2.24
N ALA A 116 -14.19 1.05 -3.44
CA ALA A 116 -15.45 0.35 -3.71
C ALA A 116 -15.30 -1.17 -3.53
N TYR A 117 -14.14 -1.74 -3.90
CA TYR A 117 -13.86 -3.15 -3.74
C TYR A 117 -13.68 -3.53 -2.27
N ALA A 118 -12.92 -2.75 -1.50
CA ALA A 118 -12.74 -2.95 -0.06
C ALA A 118 -14.08 -2.88 0.69
N VAL A 119 -14.91 -1.87 0.45
CA VAL A 119 -16.23 -1.73 1.08
C VAL A 119 -17.14 -2.90 0.73
N LYS A 120 -17.17 -3.35 -0.54
CA LYS A 120 -17.97 -4.52 -0.95
C LYS A 120 -17.53 -5.80 -0.25
N SER A 121 -16.23 -5.96 0.01
CA SER A 121 -15.69 -7.13 0.71
C SER A 121 -16.21 -7.26 2.15
N MET A 122 -16.64 -6.16 2.75
CA MET A 122 -17.20 -6.12 4.11
C MET A 122 -18.66 -6.60 4.19
N GLY A 123 -19.32 -6.78 3.04
CA GLY A 123 -20.71 -7.20 2.95
C GLY A 123 -21.71 -6.08 2.68
N LYS A 124 -22.97 -6.48 2.43
CA LYS A 124 -24.02 -5.60 1.93
C LYS A 124 -24.35 -4.41 2.82
N ASP A 125 -24.18 -4.57 4.13
CA ASP A 125 -24.51 -3.53 5.11
C ASP A 125 -23.62 -2.29 4.95
N TYR A 126 -22.45 -2.40 4.30
CA TYR A 126 -21.50 -1.29 4.11
C TYR A 126 -21.57 -0.63 2.72
N GLU A 127 -22.31 -1.19 1.77
CA GLU A 127 -22.33 -0.71 0.36
C GLU A 127 -22.75 0.76 0.20
N TYR A 128 -23.52 1.30 1.15
CA TYR A 128 -23.91 2.70 1.15
C TYR A 128 -22.71 3.66 1.23
N LEU A 129 -21.57 3.22 1.80
CA LEU A 129 -20.34 4.00 1.92
C LEU A 129 -19.63 4.21 0.57
N ILE A 130 -19.95 3.42 -0.45
CA ILE A 130 -19.35 3.56 -1.79
C ILE A 130 -19.75 4.91 -2.41
N ASN A 131 -21.00 5.32 -2.18
CA ASN A 131 -21.57 6.55 -2.72
C ASN A 131 -21.69 7.65 -1.66
N ALA A 132 -21.18 7.42 -0.45
CA ALA A 132 -21.24 8.42 0.60
C ALA A 132 -20.37 9.63 0.22
N PRO A 133 -20.84 10.86 0.49
CA PRO A 133 -20.06 12.05 0.21
C PRO A 133 -18.77 12.05 1.04
N VAL A 134 -17.66 12.47 0.42
CA VAL A 134 -16.34 12.58 1.08
C VAL A 134 -16.38 13.51 2.31
N ASN A 135 -17.33 14.45 2.35
CA ASN A 135 -17.63 15.26 3.51
C ASN A 135 -19.03 14.93 4.07
N PRO A 136 -19.14 14.40 5.30
CA PRO A 136 -20.43 14.09 5.94
C PRO A 136 -21.32 15.33 6.17
N GLN A 137 -20.77 16.55 6.12
CA GLN A 137 -21.51 17.79 6.29
C GLN A 137 -22.25 18.25 5.03
N TRP A 138 -22.18 17.49 3.92
CA TRP A 138 -22.86 17.81 2.67
C TRP A 138 -24.23 17.13 2.52
N ASN A 139 -24.86 16.76 3.65
CA ASN A 139 -26.24 16.26 3.72
C ASN A 139 -27.18 17.31 4.32
#